data_AF-A0A8J2RJU0-F1
#
_entry.id   AF-A0A8J2RJU0-F1
#
_cell.length_a   1.000
_cell.length_b   1.000
_cell.length_c   1.000
_cell.angle_alpha   90.00
_cell.angle_beta   90.00
_cell.angle_gamma   90.00
#
_symmetry.space_group_name_H-M   'P 1'
#
loop_
_entity.id
_entity.type
_entity.pdbx_description
1 polymer ?
#
loop_
_entity_poly.entity_id
_entity_poly.type
_entity_poly.pdbx_seq_one_letter_code
_entity_poly.pdbx_strand_id
1 'polypeptide(L)'
;MFKLSCLSFSVSYWYVLLLDKTSWNNHSYLYGLLSILLLFSSANHYCSIDAWINPNIRNKPVPNWNYILVKVQIFLLYFYACVKKMDPEWLGGYSMKNLGSHRVFTPFKLVTYNIVVKLYMA
;
A
#
# COMPACT_ATOMS: atom_id res chain seq x y z
N MET A 1 16.63 19.46 -12.03
CA MET A 1 17.20 18.29 -11.34
C MET A 1 16.13 17.40 -10.72
N PHE A 2 15.18 17.89 -9.90
CA PHE A 2 14.22 17.00 -9.22
C PHE A 2 13.38 16.16 -10.19
N LYS A 3 12.80 16.76 -11.23
CA LYS A 3 11.98 15.98 -12.20
C LYS A 3 12.82 14.91 -12.90
N LEU A 4 14.08 15.19 -13.20
CA LEU A 4 14.99 14.23 -13.81
C LEU A 4 15.29 13.07 -12.85
N SER A 5 15.51 13.37 -11.56
CA SER A 5 15.69 12.36 -10.51
C SER A 5 14.43 11.52 -10.27
N CYS A 6 13.23 12.13 -10.29
CA CYS A 6 11.98 11.39 -10.21
C CYS A 6 11.78 10.49 -11.44
N LEU A 7 12.14 10.98 -12.64
CA LEU A 7 12.04 10.20 -13.86
C LEU A 7 12.99 9.01 -13.84
N SER A 8 14.25 9.21 -13.48
CA SER A 8 15.22 8.11 -13.38
C SER A 8 14.79 7.08 -12.34
N PHE A 9 14.35 7.53 -11.16
CA PHE A 9 13.80 6.64 -10.12
C PHE A 9 12.58 5.87 -10.63
N SER A 10 11.61 6.56 -11.26
CA SER A 10 10.38 5.93 -11.73
C SER A 10 10.67 4.89 -12.81
N VAL A 11 11.54 5.18 -13.77
CA VAL A 11 11.90 4.23 -14.84
C VAL A 11 12.61 3.00 -14.27
N SER A 12 13.63 3.20 -13.44
CA SER A 12 14.34 2.07 -12.82
C SER A 12 13.44 1.23 -11.92
N TYR A 13 12.55 1.86 -11.15
CA TYR A 13 11.61 1.17 -10.27
C TYR A 13 10.63 0.30 -11.06
N TRP A 14 9.99 0.86 -12.09
CA TRP A 14 9.06 0.11 -12.94
C TRP A 14 9.76 -1.01 -13.70
N TYR A 15 10.99 -0.79 -14.15
CA TYR A 15 11.78 -1.83 -14.81
C TYR A 15 12.01 -3.04 -13.89
N VAL A 16 12.46 -2.81 -12.65
CA VAL A 16 12.69 -3.90 -11.66
C VAL A 16 11.38 -4.57 -11.27
N LEU A 17 10.30 -3.79 -11.07
CA LEU A 17 8.99 -4.32 -10.71
C LEU A 17 8.41 -5.24 -11.80
N LEU A 18 8.61 -4.90 -13.08
CA LEU A 18 8.12 -5.72 -14.20
C LEU A 18 8.95 -7.00 -14.39
N LEU A 19 10.24 -6.98 -14.04
CA LEU A 19 11.11 -8.15 -14.08
C LEU A 19 10.79 -9.16 -12.97
N ASP A 20 10.53 -8.69 -11.75
CA ASP A 20 10.32 -9.56 -10.60
C ASP A 20 8.84 -9.77 -10.28
N LYS A 21 8.28 -10.85 -10.84
CA LYS A 21 6.89 -11.27 -10.62
C LYS A 21 6.60 -11.66 -9.16
N THR A 22 7.61 -12.03 -8.38
CA THR A 22 7.41 -12.44 -6.98
C THR A 22 7.10 -11.25 -6.07
N SER A 23 7.54 -10.05 -6.47
CA SER A 23 7.33 -8.79 -5.75
C SER A 23 5.99 -8.11 -6.08
N TRP A 24 5.11 -8.75 -6.88
CA TRP A 24 3.81 -8.18 -7.27
C TRP A 24 2.82 -8.21 -6.11
N ASN A 25 2.73 -7.08 -5.42
CA ASN A 25 1.74 -6.81 -4.38
C ASN A 25 1.17 -5.40 -4.57
N ASN A 26 -0.05 -5.17 -4.07
CA ASN A 26 -0.72 -3.87 -4.10
C ASN A 26 0.18 -2.73 -3.60
N HIS A 27 1.01 -3.00 -2.59
CA HIS A 27 1.96 -2.03 -2.04
C HIS A 27 3.08 -1.68 -3.04
N SER A 28 3.62 -2.66 -3.75
CA SER A 28 4.65 -2.43 -4.77
C SER A 28 4.10 -1.58 -5.92
N TYR A 29 2.85 -1.84 -6.34
CA TYR A 29 2.18 -1.00 -7.32
C TYR A 29 1.94 0.43 -6.80
N LEU A 30 1.62 0.61 -5.52
CA LEU A 30 1.46 1.93 -4.91
C LEU A 30 2.73 2.77 -5.04
N TYR A 31 3.88 2.20 -4.71
CA TYR A 31 5.15 2.90 -4.78
C TYR A 31 5.49 3.32 -6.21
N GLY A 32 5.20 2.47 -7.20
CA GLY A 32 5.38 2.79 -8.62
C GLY A 32 4.42 3.87 -9.14
N LEU A 33 3.18 3.91 -8.63
CA LEU A 33 2.26 5.01 -8.95
C LEU A 33 2.68 6.31 -8.27
N LEU A 34 3.11 6.25 -7.01
CA LEU A 34 3.63 7.42 -6.29
C LEU A 34 4.86 8.03 -6.97
N SER A 35 5.77 7.22 -7.53
CA SER A 35 6.93 7.74 -8.27
C SER A 35 6.51 8.57 -9.49
N ILE A 36 5.50 8.12 -10.23
CA ILE A 36 4.93 8.84 -11.38
C ILE A 36 4.22 10.11 -10.91
N LEU A 37 3.42 10.03 -9.84
CA LEU A 37 2.72 11.21 -9.29
C LEU A 37 3.69 12.30 -8.82
N LEU A 38 4.82 11.91 -8.22
CA LEU A 38 5.87 12.84 -7.81
C LEU A 38 6.53 13.52 -9.01
N LEU A 39 6.65 12.84 -10.16
CA LEU A 39 7.18 13.44 -11.40
C LEU A 39 6.30 14.58 -11.92
N PHE A 40 4.97 14.44 -11.83
CA PHE A 40 4.01 15.46 -12.24
C PHE A 40 3.76 16.54 -11.18
N SER A 41 4.14 16.27 -9.93
CA SER A 41 4.03 17.22 -8.83
C SER A 41 5.02 18.39 -8.98
N SER A 42 4.65 19.54 -8.42
CA SER A 42 5.51 20.71 -8.29
C SER A 42 6.23 20.75 -6.93
N ALA A 43 6.58 19.59 -6.38
CA ALA A 43 7.36 19.47 -5.13
C ALA A 43 8.77 20.09 -5.22
N ASN A 44 9.21 20.47 -6.43
CA ASN A 44 10.46 21.20 -6.70
C ASN A 44 10.63 22.46 -5.86
N HIS A 45 9.55 23.12 -5.43
CA HIS A 45 9.60 24.45 -4.83
C HIS A 45 10.18 24.52 -3.40
N TYR A 46 10.20 23.40 -2.65
CA TYR A 46 10.57 23.43 -1.22
C TYR A 46 11.85 22.67 -0.86
N CYS A 47 12.06 21.47 -1.40
CA CYS A 47 13.17 20.60 -0.97
C CYS A 47 13.90 19.99 -2.17
N SER A 48 14.20 20.81 -3.18
CA SER A 48 14.99 20.38 -4.34
C SER A 48 16.26 21.19 -4.49
N ILE A 49 17.27 20.54 -5.10
CA ILE A 49 18.50 21.21 -5.54
C ILE A 49 18.16 22.36 -6.52
N ASP A 50 17.08 22.22 -7.31
CA ASP A 50 16.62 23.28 -8.21
C ASP A 50 16.15 24.54 -7.47
N ALA A 51 15.46 24.39 -6.34
CA ALA A 51 15.07 25.50 -5.48
C ALA A 51 16.26 26.10 -4.71
N TRP A 52 17.32 25.32 -4.49
CA TRP A 52 18.55 25.81 -3.88
C TRP A 52 19.39 26.65 -4.86
N ILE A 53 19.47 26.22 -6.12
CA ILE A 53 20.17 26.93 -7.19
C ILE A 53 19.39 28.16 -7.67
N ASN A 54 18.06 28.08 -7.77
CA ASN A 54 17.22 29.19 -8.24
C ASN A 54 16.26 29.70 -7.13
N PRO A 55 16.60 30.81 -6.46
CA PRO A 55 15.78 31.34 -5.37
C PRO A 55 14.41 31.84 -5.82
N ASN A 56 14.20 32.14 -7.11
CA ASN A 56 12.89 32.53 -7.65
C ASN A 56 11.88 31.38 -7.67
N ILE A 57 12.33 30.13 -7.49
CA ILE A 57 11.48 28.92 -7.49
C ILE A 57 11.25 28.45 -6.05
N ARG A 58 12.12 28.86 -5.12
CA ARG A 58 12.11 28.51 -3.71
C ARG A 58 10.90 29.13 -3.00
N ASN A 59 10.25 28.34 -2.15
CA ASN A 59 9.10 28.75 -1.33
C ASN A 59 7.89 29.28 -2.13
N LYS A 60 7.78 28.98 -3.43
CA LYS A 60 6.55 29.26 -4.18
C LYS A 60 5.41 28.40 -3.63
N PRO A 61 4.19 28.93 -3.58
CA PRO A 61 3.03 28.15 -3.15
C PRO A 61 2.85 26.95 -4.06
N VAL A 62 2.88 25.76 -3.48
CA VAL A 62 2.57 24.50 -4.18
C VAL A 62 1.05 24.38 -4.22
N PRO A 63 0.43 24.15 -5.40
CA PRO A 63 -1.00 23.97 -5.50
C PRO A 63 -1.47 22.79 -4.65
N ASN A 64 -2.55 22.99 -3.90
CA ASN A 64 -3.13 21.99 -3.00
C ASN A 64 -3.51 20.68 -3.72
N TRP A 65 -3.76 20.73 -5.03
CA TRP A 65 -4.04 19.58 -5.87
C TRP A 65 -2.97 18.49 -5.80
N ASN A 66 -1.67 18.84 -5.69
CA ASN A 66 -0.61 17.84 -5.56
C ASN A 66 -0.78 16.98 -4.30
N TYR A 67 -1.16 17.60 -3.19
CA TYR A 67 -1.40 16.91 -1.92
C TYR A 67 -2.66 16.06 -1.97
N ILE A 68 -3.74 16.60 -2.57
CA ILE A 68 -5.00 15.87 -2.74
C ILE A 68 -4.78 14.63 -3.59
N LEU A 69 -4.02 14.74 -4.68
CA LEU A 69 -3.74 13.63 -5.60
C LEU A 69 -3.04 12.48 -4.86
N VAL A 70 -1.98 12.75 -4.10
CA VAL A 70 -1.27 11.72 -3.31
C VAL A 70 -2.19 11.10 -2.24
N LYS A 71 -3.00 11.91 -1.54
CA LYS A 71 -3.97 11.39 -0.55
C LYS A 71 -5.01 10.48 -1.18
N VAL A 72 -5.57 10.88 -2.32
CA VAL A 72 -6.56 10.09 -3.06
C VAL A 72 -5.94 8.77 -3.53
N GLN A 73 -4.70 8.78 -4.03
CA GLN A 73 -4.02 7.56 -4.45
C GLN A 73 -3.87 6.55 -3.31
N ILE A 74 -3.44 7.01 -2.13
CA ILE A 74 -3.31 6.16 -0.93
C ILE A 74 -4.69 5.67 -0.49
N PHE A 75 -5.67 6.56 -0.42
CA PHE A 75 -7.05 6.23 -0.05
C PHE A 75 -7.63 5.14 -0.96
N LEU A 76 -7.50 5.27 -2.28
CA LEU A 76 -8.03 4.31 -3.25
C LEU A 76 -7.48 2.89 -3.03
N LEU A 77 -6.18 2.75 -2.78
CA LEU A 77 -5.57 1.46 -2.52
C LEU A 77 -6.15 0.79 -1.27
N TYR A 78 -6.22 1.55 -0.16
CA TYR A 78 -6.74 1.01 1.10
C TYR A 78 -8.24 0.75 1.04
N PHE A 79 -8.98 1.62 0.35
CA PHE A 79 -10.41 1.45 0.12
C PHE A 79 -10.69 0.18 -0.68
N TYR A 80 -10.00 -0.02 -1.80
CA TYR A 80 -10.18 -1.21 -2.63
C TYR A 80 -9.73 -2.49 -1.90
N ALA A 81 -8.65 -2.42 -1.12
CA ALA A 81 -8.23 -3.53 -0.26
C ALA A 81 -9.27 -3.87 0.81
N CYS A 82 -9.99 -2.89 1.34
CA CYS A 82 -11.09 -3.10 2.27
C CYS A 82 -12.29 -3.75 1.59
N VAL A 83 -12.70 -3.23 0.43
CA VAL A 83 -13.81 -3.80 -0.36
C VAL A 83 -13.54 -5.27 -0.71
N LYS A 84 -12.33 -5.61 -1.15
CA LYS A 84 -11.94 -7.01 -1.42
C LYS A 84 -12.00 -7.90 -0.17
N LYS A 85 -11.79 -7.34 1.02
CA LYS A 85 -11.91 -8.11 2.27
C LYS A 85 -13.37 -8.29 2.73
N MET A 86 -14.34 -7.63 2.09
CA MET A 86 -15.76 -7.81 2.37
C MET A 86 -16.37 -9.03 1.65
N ASP A 87 -15.55 -9.94 1.12
CA ASP A 87 -16.05 -11.18 0.52
C ASP A 87 -16.77 -12.06 1.58
N PRO A 88 -17.94 -12.65 1.24
CA PRO A 88 -18.74 -13.47 2.17
C PRO A 88 -17.97 -14.65 2.79
N GLU A 89 -16.96 -15.18 2.09
CA GLU A 89 -16.10 -16.25 2.61
C GLU A 89 -15.21 -15.79 3.77
N TRP A 90 -14.77 -14.53 3.73
CA TRP A 90 -13.99 -13.89 4.79
C TRP A 90 -14.88 -13.53 5.99
N LEU A 91 -16.04 -12.93 5.72
CA LEU A 91 -17.02 -12.57 6.75
C LEU A 91 -17.64 -13.80 7.43
N GLY A 92 -17.87 -14.87 6.68
CA GLY A 92 -18.40 -16.15 7.18
C GLY A 92 -17.35 -17.06 7.83
N GLY A 93 -16.07 -16.68 7.83
CA GLY A 93 -14.98 -17.43 8.45
C GLY A 93 -14.73 -18.82 7.83
N TYR A 94 -15.21 -19.07 6.62
CA TYR A 94 -15.09 -20.39 5.95
C TYR A 94 -13.62 -20.79 5.78
N SER A 95 -12.74 -19.83 5.52
CA SER A 95 -11.30 -20.06 5.40
C SER A 95 -10.68 -20.61 6.69
N MET A 96 -11.13 -20.16 7.87
CA MET A 96 -10.66 -20.66 9.16
C MET A 96 -11.26 -22.01 9.53
N LYS A 97 -12.53 -22.26 9.16
CA LYS A 97 -13.16 -23.58 9.32
C LYS A 97 -12.44 -24.66 8.50
N ASN A 98 -12.11 -24.36 7.25
CA ASN A 98 -11.47 -25.32 6.36
C ASN A 98 -10.01 -25.60 6.78
N LEU A 99 -9.26 -24.55 7.16
CA LEU A 99 -7.89 -24.67 7.66
C LEU A 99 -7.83 -25.44 8.99
N GLY A 100 -8.75 -25.15 9.92
CA GLY A 100 -8.86 -25.84 11.20
C GLY A 100 -9.26 -27.32 11.07
N SER A 101 -9.84 -27.74 9.95
CA SER A 101 -10.16 -29.16 9.70
C SER A 101 -8.89 -30.01 9.47
N HIS A 102 -7.78 -29.39 9.05
CA HIS A 102 -6.55 -30.08 8.69
C HIS A 102 -5.89 -30.77 9.88
N ARG A 103 -5.33 -31.97 9.65
CA ARG A 103 -4.71 -32.83 10.69
C ARG A 103 -3.54 -32.20 11.43
N VAL A 104 -2.91 -31.16 10.86
CA VAL A 104 -1.82 -30.40 11.50
C VAL A 104 -2.31 -29.63 12.73
N PHE A 105 -3.59 -29.25 12.77
CA PHE A 105 -4.14 -28.49 13.90
C PHE A 105 -4.76 -29.37 15.01
N THR A 106 -4.69 -30.69 14.88
CA THR A 106 -5.23 -31.65 15.87
C THR A 106 -4.74 -31.41 17.31
N PRO A 107 -3.45 -31.15 17.60
CA PRO A 107 -3.03 -30.86 18.98
C PRO A 107 -3.61 -29.55 19.52
N PHE A 108 -3.87 -28.55 18.67
CA PHE A 108 -4.42 -27.25 19.07
C PHE A 108 -5.96 -27.29 19.25
N LYS A 109 -6.65 -28.29 18.70
CA LYS A 109 -8.10 -28.49 18.89
C LYS A 109 -8.48 -28.77 20.35
N LEU A 110 -7.62 -29.47 21.09
CA LEU A 110 -7.86 -29.78 22.51
C LEU A 110 -7.84 -28.52 23.40
N VAL A 111 -6.96 -27.56 23.09
CA VAL A 111 -6.86 -26.30 23.83
C VAL A 111 -8.03 -25.37 23.49
N THR A 112 -8.39 -25.28 22.21
CA THR A 112 -9.50 -24.42 21.74
C THR A 112 -10.86 -24.94 22.18
N TYR A 113 -11.08 -26.26 22.22
CA TYR A 113 -12.33 -26.85 22.73
C TYR A 113 -12.62 -26.44 24.18
N ASN A 114 -11.60 -26.49 25.05
CA ASN A 114 -11.76 -26.09 26.46
C ASN A 114 -12.07 -24.60 26.64
N ILE A 115 -11.58 -23.73 25.74
CA ILE A 115 -11.82 -22.28 25.79
C ILE A 115 -13.24 -21.94 25.28
N VAL A 116 -13.69 -22.56 24.19
CA VAL A 116 -15.03 -22.34 23.62
C VAL A 116 -16.12 -22.82 24.57
N VAL A 117 -15.94 -23.99 25.19
CA VAL A 117 -16.89 -24.52 26.20
C VAL A 117 -16.97 -23.59 27.42
N LYS A 118 -15.83 -23.02 27.87
CA LYS A 118 -15.81 -22.03 28.95
C LYS A 118 -16.53 -20.72 28.62
N LEU A 119 -16.48 -20.26 27.36
CA LEU A 119 -17.14 -19.04 26.90
C LEU A 119 -18.65 -19.19 26.72
N TYR A 120 -19.15 -20.40 26.44
CA TYR A 120 -20.58 -20.69 26.30
C TYR A 120 -21.26 -21.04 27.64
N MET A 121 -20.48 -21.38 28.67
CA MET A 121 -20.97 -21.73 30.01
C MET A 121 -20.80 -20.60 31.05
N ALA A 122 -20.44 -19.39 30.61
CA ALA A 122 -20.36 -18.17 31.43
C ALA A 122 -21.33 -17.12 30.88
#